data_AF-A0AA35RP08-F1
#
_entry.id   AF-A0AA35RP08-F1
#
_cell.length_a   1.000
_cell.length_b   1.000
_cell.length_c   1.000
_cell.angle_alpha   90.00
_cell.angle_beta   90.00
_cell.angle_gamma   90.00
#
_symmetry.space_group_name_H-M   'P 1'
#
loop_
_entity.id
_entity.type
_entity.pdbx_description
1 polymer ?
#
loop_
_entity_poly.entity_id
_entity_poly.type
_entity_poly.pdbx_seq_one_letter_code
_entity_poly.pdbx_strand_id
1 'polypeptide(L)'
;MTAASSEESVRTELETLLDSFFSPTATNDQRLKINELLDSFAQQQGVWLWRYCVYFLQTSTNHHLLMYSLNLLENLVTYKWLSIDPAQRVELRQFLTSHLLAHHASLPRFLSNKFVKVITFIGRSDWPHEYPDFIRNILQLLRGQETVVVGLQLLQTASEELGSPRSDLLTTTRRETLLSLMTQEIPTFLSTLISLLNSVAEKQRHTIAPTPPPSPGGSPLRHTTPLIRVVTPPRPSHPHLSPFTTPTQSLLAKSPSSPHPQVPAYQPFGPLDPRLEEVCVGCLSCLSHLFSWMPLSSNITPQVLDTIFYFASLGCESAEDSSDVAGLLGSLAMDCVIELLVKNCVPREFEAFLMKLFDKSFSLLQRLTGVTERGEPINFFHLHERYIYHSIGFYRVACERCPFSANFVFFGVKS
;
A
#
# COMPACT_ATOMS: atom_id res chain seq x y z
N MET A 1 26.11 -38.18 -19.99
CA MET A 1 25.95 -37.52 -21.31
C MET A 1 24.58 -37.71 -21.93
N THR A 2 23.83 -38.80 -21.66
CA THR A 2 22.54 -39.06 -22.33
C THR A 2 21.37 -38.18 -21.86
N ALA A 3 21.13 -38.04 -20.56
CA ALA A 3 19.93 -37.36 -20.04
C ALA A 3 19.83 -35.86 -20.41
N ALA A 4 20.91 -35.09 -20.21
CA ALA A 4 20.95 -33.66 -20.53
C ALA A 4 20.65 -33.37 -22.02
N SER A 5 21.09 -34.26 -22.92
CA SER A 5 20.81 -34.14 -24.36
C SER A 5 19.32 -34.30 -24.69
N SER A 6 18.57 -35.11 -23.92
CA SER A 6 17.11 -35.20 -24.08
C SER A 6 16.40 -33.99 -23.46
N GLU A 7 16.84 -33.50 -22.30
CA GLU A 7 16.23 -32.34 -21.63
C GLU A 7 16.41 -31.05 -22.44
N GLU A 8 17.59 -30.86 -23.06
CA GLU A 8 17.86 -29.75 -23.99
C GLU A 8 17.06 -29.86 -25.30
N SER A 9 16.89 -31.07 -25.85
CA SER A 9 16.06 -31.29 -27.04
C SER A 9 14.61 -30.91 -26.77
N VAL A 10 14.04 -31.39 -25.67
CA VAL A 10 12.65 -31.08 -25.27
C VAL A 10 12.48 -29.59 -24.98
N ARG A 11 13.46 -28.93 -24.31
CA ARG A 11 13.45 -27.47 -24.10
C ARG A 11 13.32 -26.72 -25.44
N THR A 12 14.16 -27.08 -26.41
CA THR A 12 14.22 -26.40 -27.72
C THR A 12 12.96 -26.64 -28.56
N GLU A 13 12.38 -27.85 -28.49
CA GLU A 13 11.10 -28.18 -29.12
C GLU A 13 9.94 -27.39 -28.52
N LEU A 14 9.85 -27.32 -27.18
CA LEU A 14 8.79 -26.57 -26.49
C LEU A 14 8.90 -25.05 -26.71
N GLU A 15 10.11 -24.48 -26.76
CA GLU A 15 10.33 -23.07 -27.14
C GLU A 15 9.79 -22.80 -28.54
N THR A 16 10.15 -23.66 -29.51
CA THR A 16 9.69 -23.54 -30.91
C THR A 16 8.17 -23.64 -31.03
N LEU A 17 7.54 -24.55 -30.28
CA LEU A 17 6.08 -24.71 -30.24
C LEU A 17 5.39 -23.49 -29.60
N LEU A 18 5.90 -22.97 -28.49
CA LEU A 18 5.31 -21.84 -27.79
C LEU A 18 5.45 -20.52 -28.56
N ASP A 19 6.61 -20.27 -29.19
CA ASP A 19 6.80 -19.09 -30.04
C ASP A 19 5.93 -19.17 -31.31
N SER A 20 5.71 -20.37 -31.85
CA SER A 20 4.73 -20.62 -32.91
C SER A 20 3.28 -20.39 -32.45
N PHE A 21 2.94 -20.71 -31.20
CA PHE A 21 1.61 -20.49 -30.63
C PHE A 21 1.29 -19.00 -30.42
N PHE A 22 2.24 -18.24 -29.83
CA PHE A 22 2.08 -16.81 -29.55
C PHE A 22 2.39 -15.91 -30.74
N SER A 23 2.89 -16.45 -31.86
CA SER A 23 3.07 -15.71 -33.11
C SER A 23 1.77 -15.04 -33.57
N PRO A 24 1.80 -13.76 -34.03
CA PRO A 24 0.62 -13.06 -34.51
C PRO A 24 0.05 -13.66 -35.81
N THR A 25 0.86 -14.43 -36.57
CA THR A 25 0.42 -15.05 -37.82
C THR A 25 -0.16 -16.47 -37.65
N ALA A 26 -0.15 -17.02 -36.44
CA ALA A 26 -0.63 -18.38 -36.21
C ALA A 26 -2.16 -18.49 -36.34
N THR A 27 -2.62 -19.56 -36.99
CA THR A 27 -4.05 -19.85 -37.15
C THR A 27 -4.63 -20.51 -35.89
N ASN A 28 -5.96 -20.50 -35.75
CA ASN A 28 -6.61 -21.13 -34.61
C ASN A 28 -6.39 -22.65 -34.60
N ASP A 29 -6.39 -23.30 -35.76
CA ASP A 29 -6.12 -24.75 -35.89
C ASP A 29 -4.67 -25.09 -35.49
N GLN A 30 -3.71 -24.21 -35.83
CA GLN A 30 -2.32 -24.36 -35.38
C GLN A 30 -2.22 -24.22 -33.86
N ARG A 31 -2.86 -23.20 -33.26
CA ARG A 31 -2.87 -23.01 -31.80
C ARG A 31 -3.54 -24.18 -31.08
N LEU A 32 -4.66 -24.69 -31.59
CA LEU A 32 -5.34 -25.86 -31.04
C LEU A 32 -4.42 -27.09 -31.05
N LYS A 33 -3.82 -27.41 -32.20
CA LYS A 33 -2.91 -28.55 -32.33
C LYS A 33 -1.65 -28.43 -31.48
N ILE A 34 -1.10 -27.23 -31.32
CA ILE A 34 0.03 -26.99 -30.40
C ILE A 34 -0.43 -27.20 -28.95
N ASN A 35 -1.61 -26.74 -28.57
CA ASN A 35 -2.15 -26.98 -27.23
C ASN A 35 -2.35 -28.49 -26.95
N GLU A 36 -2.90 -29.25 -27.90
CA GLU A 36 -3.00 -30.72 -27.80
C GLU A 36 -1.63 -31.39 -27.56
N LEU A 37 -0.58 -30.93 -28.25
CA LEU A 37 0.79 -31.43 -28.03
C LEU A 37 1.30 -31.09 -26.63
N LEU A 38 1.13 -29.83 -26.18
CA LEU A 38 1.55 -29.37 -24.85
C LEU A 38 0.81 -30.10 -23.71
N ASP A 39 -0.50 -30.36 -23.88
CA ASP A 39 -1.29 -31.14 -22.93
C ASP A 39 -0.86 -32.62 -22.94
N SER A 40 -0.55 -33.20 -24.12
CA SER A 40 -0.06 -34.57 -24.23
C SER A 40 1.29 -34.76 -23.53
N PHE A 41 2.21 -33.79 -23.65
CA PHE A 41 3.49 -33.78 -22.95
C PHE A 41 3.29 -33.74 -21.42
N ALA A 42 2.46 -32.81 -20.94
CA ALA A 42 2.17 -32.67 -19.52
C ALA A 42 1.51 -33.95 -18.91
N GLN A 43 0.65 -34.62 -19.68
CA GLN A 43 0.04 -35.90 -19.29
C GLN A 43 1.07 -37.05 -19.26
N GLN A 44 1.94 -37.15 -20.26
CA GLN A 44 2.96 -38.21 -20.36
C GLN A 44 3.97 -38.17 -19.21
N GLN A 45 4.48 -36.98 -18.84
CA GLN A 45 5.46 -36.86 -17.75
C GLN A 45 4.82 -37.02 -16.35
N GLY A 46 3.51 -36.77 -16.23
CA GLY A 46 2.74 -37.03 -15.02
C GLY A 46 3.25 -36.27 -13.80
N VAL A 47 3.78 -36.99 -12.81
CA VAL A 47 4.36 -36.40 -11.58
C VAL A 47 5.80 -35.92 -11.82
N TRP A 48 6.57 -36.60 -12.67
CA TRP A 48 7.98 -36.28 -12.95
C TRP A 48 8.19 -34.97 -13.72
N LEU A 49 7.10 -34.40 -14.26
CA LEU A 49 7.06 -33.13 -14.98
C LEU A 49 7.73 -31.97 -14.23
N TRP A 50 7.75 -32.00 -12.89
CA TRP A 50 8.40 -30.94 -12.10
C TRP A 50 9.89 -30.79 -12.41
N ARG A 51 10.61 -31.88 -12.74
CA ARG A 51 12.04 -31.82 -13.06
C ARG A 51 12.32 -31.10 -14.37
N TYR A 52 11.53 -31.38 -15.41
CA TYR A 52 11.56 -30.60 -16.65
C TYR A 52 11.26 -29.12 -16.39
N CYS A 53 10.25 -28.81 -15.56
CA CYS A 53 9.94 -27.42 -15.21
C CYS A 53 11.10 -26.73 -14.48
N VAL A 54 11.77 -27.39 -13.53
CA VAL A 54 12.97 -26.86 -12.86
C VAL A 54 14.10 -26.61 -13.86
N TYR A 55 14.37 -27.57 -14.75
CA TYR A 55 15.38 -27.43 -15.79
C TYR A 55 15.08 -26.26 -16.75
N PHE A 56 13.85 -26.13 -17.23
CA PHE A 56 13.44 -25.03 -18.11
C PHE A 56 13.57 -23.67 -17.41
N LEU A 57 13.17 -23.58 -16.14
CA LEU A 57 13.31 -22.36 -15.32
C LEU A 57 14.78 -22.01 -15.02
N GLN A 58 15.71 -22.96 -15.08
CA GLN A 58 17.15 -22.72 -14.90
C GLN A 58 17.88 -22.35 -16.21
N THR A 59 17.38 -22.80 -17.37
CA THR A 59 18.16 -22.80 -18.63
C THR A 59 17.55 -21.99 -19.77
N SER A 60 16.26 -21.66 -19.72
CA SER A 60 15.59 -20.88 -20.77
C SER A 60 15.48 -19.41 -20.41
N THR A 61 15.65 -18.54 -21.42
CA THR A 61 15.27 -17.12 -21.34
C THR A 61 13.92 -16.84 -22.02
N ASN A 62 13.24 -17.87 -22.54
CA ASN A 62 11.97 -17.70 -23.25
C ASN A 62 10.82 -17.52 -22.25
N HIS A 63 10.28 -16.29 -22.15
CA HIS A 63 9.20 -15.96 -21.24
C HIS A 63 7.93 -16.82 -21.41
N HIS A 64 7.64 -17.33 -22.61
CA HIS A 64 6.53 -18.25 -22.85
C HIS A 64 6.79 -19.60 -22.20
N LEU A 65 8.00 -20.18 -22.35
CA LEU A 65 8.37 -21.44 -21.69
C LEU A 65 8.42 -21.29 -20.17
N LEU A 66 8.95 -20.18 -19.65
CA LEU A 66 9.00 -19.92 -18.22
C LEU A 66 7.57 -19.83 -17.62
N MET A 67 6.64 -19.11 -18.29
CA MET A 67 5.25 -19.04 -17.86
C MET A 67 4.50 -20.37 -17.99
N TYR A 68 4.72 -21.12 -19.07
CA TYR A 68 4.17 -22.47 -19.25
C TYR A 68 4.65 -23.42 -18.14
N SER A 69 5.95 -23.42 -17.84
CA SER A 69 6.55 -24.21 -16.75
C SER A 69 5.92 -23.90 -15.40
N LEU A 70 5.67 -22.61 -15.09
CA LEU A 70 4.99 -22.23 -13.84
C LEU A 70 3.49 -22.54 -13.85
N ASN A 71 2.81 -22.54 -15.01
CA ASN A 71 1.43 -23.03 -15.12
C ASN A 71 1.35 -24.53 -14.82
N LEU A 72 2.28 -25.32 -15.35
CA LEU A 72 2.38 -26.75 -15.07
C LEU A 72 2.65 -27.02 -13.59
N LEU A 73 3.55 -26.25 -12.96
CA LEU A 73 3.82 -26.36 -11.53
C LEU A 73 2.62 -25.92 -10.68
N GLU A 74 1.88 -24.87 -11.04
CA GLU A 74 0.64 -24.50 -10.32
C GLU A 74 -0.40 -25.63 -10.37
N ASN A 75 -0.60 -26.24 -11.54
CA ASN A 75 -1.50 -27.38 -11.71
C ASN A 75 -1.02 -28.61 -10.93
N LEU A 76 0.28 -28.89 -10.92
CA LEU A 76 0.88 -30.00 -10.17
C LEU A 76 0.70 -29.81 -8.65
N VAL A 77 0.98 -28.61 -8.13
CA VAL A 77 0.76 -28.25 -6.72
C VAL A 77 -0.73 -28.23 -6.36
N THR A 78 -1.62 -27.91 -7.30
CA THR A 78 -3.07 -27.89 -7.04
C THR A 78 -3.68 -29.29 -6.98
N TYR A 79 -3.28 -30.20 -7.87
CA TYR A 79 -4.00 -31.47 -8.07
C TYR A 79 -3.19 -32.74 -7.75
N LYS A 80 -1.86 -32.67 -7.65
CA LYS A 80 -0.98 -33.85 -7.50
C LYS A 80 0.13 -33.68 -6.45
N TRP A 81 0.08 -32.64 -5.62
CA TRP A 81 1.13 -32.31 -4.64
C TRP A 81 1.46 -33.46 -3.69
N LEU A 82 0.43 -34.08 -3.11
CA LEU A 82 0.58 -35.21 -2.18
C LEU A 82 1.05 -36.51 -2.86
N SER A 83 1.12 -36.54 -4.19
CA SER A 83 1.71 -37.64 -4.97
C SER A 83 3.22 -37.44 -5.22
N ILE A 84 3.79 -36.31 -4.82
CA ILE A 84 5.24 -36.04 -4.88
C ILE A 84 5.87 -36.47 -3.54
N ASP A 85 7.01 -37.17 -3.64
CA ASP A 85 7.80 -37.58 -2.48
C ASP A 85 8.17 -36.39 -1.56
N PRO A 86 8.14 -36.54 -0.21
CA PRO A 86 8.43 -35.44 0.71
C PRO A 86 9.77 -34.75 0.48
N ALA A 87 10.84 -35.47 0.12
CA ALA A 87 12.13 -34.85 -0.15
C ALA A 87 12.10 -34.04 -1.45
N GLN A 88 11.41 -34.54 -2.48
CA GLN A 88 11.21 -33.81 -3.74
C GLN A 88 10.32 -32.57 -3.56
N ARG A 89 9.30 -32.61 -2.69
CA ARG A 89 8.51 -31.42 -2.31
C ARG A 89 9.39 -30.34 -1.68
N VAL A 90 10.32 -30.73 -0.80
CA VAL A 90 11.30 -29.80 -0.19
C VAL A 90 12.29 -29.27 -1.24
N GLU A 91 12.83 -30.11 -2.12
CA GLU A 91 13.75 -29.75 -3.21
C GLU A 91 13.13 -28.67 -4.13
N LEU A 92 11.91 -28.92 -4.63
CA LEU A 92 11.19 -27.98 -5.49
C LEU A 92 10.83 -26.67 -4.77
N ARG A 93 10.43 -26.73 -3.50
CA ARG A 93 10.16 -25.54 -2.67
C ARG A 93 11.42 -24.68 -2.47
N GLN A 94 12.55 -25.31 -2.18
CA GLN A 94 13.84 -24.63 -2.03
C GLN A 94 14.29 -24.02 -3.37
N PHE A 95 14.16 -24.75 -4.48
CA PHE A 95 14.47 -24.23 -5.81
C PHE A 95 13.64 -22.99 -6.15
N LEU A 96 12.30 -23.07 -6.09
CA LEU A 96 11.42 -21.96 -6.48
C LEU A 96 11.70 -20.69 -5.64
N THR A 97 11.88 -20.86 -4.34
CA THR A 97 12.19 -19.75 -3.43
C THR A 97 13.56 -19.14 -3.75
N SER A 98 14.60 -19.97 -3.93
CA SER A 98 15.96 -19.51 -4.19
C SER A 98 16.09 -18.86 -5.58
N HIS A 99 15.44 -19.43 -6.60
CA HIS A 99 15.45 -18.90 -7.96
C HIS A 99 14.72 -17.56 -8.05
N LEU A 100 13.55 -17.43 -7.40
CA LEU A 100 12.84 -16.14 -7.32
C LEU A 100 13.74 -15.09 -6.66
N LEU A 101 14.32 -15.39 -5.49
CA LEU A 101 15.15 -14.42 -4.77
C LEU A 101 16.46 -14.08 -5.50
N ALA A 102 17.06 -15.00 -6.25
CA ALA A 102 18.24 -14.73 -7.06
C ALA A 102 17.98 -13.80 -8.26
N HIS A 103 16.77 -13.83 -8.84
CA HIS A 103 16.46 -13.13 -10.10
C HIS A 103 15.34 -12.08 -9.99
N HIS A 104 14.82 -11.79 -8.80
CA HIS A 104 13.68 -10.88 -8.59
C HIS A 104 13.84 -9.48 -9.21
N ALA A 105 15.07 -8.97 -9.27
CA ALA A 105 15.37 -7.65 -9.86
C ALA A 105 15.43 -7.66 -11.40
N SER A 106 15.56 -8.83 -12.04
CA SER A 106 15.66 -8.99 -13.50
C SER A 106 14.45 -9.70 -14.13
N LEU A 107 13.66 -10.45 -13.34
CA LEU A 107 12.46 -11.13 -13.81
C LEU A 107 11.35 -10.11 -14.12
N PRO A 108 10.67 -10.22 -15.28
CA PRO A 108 9.45 -9.45 -15.55
C PRO A 108 8.40 -9.65 -14.44
N ARG A 109 7.69 -8.58 -14.05
CA ARG A 109 6.70 -8.62 -12.95
C ARG A 109 5.67 -9.75 -13.07
N PHE A 110 5.23 -10.10 -14.29
CA PHE A 110 4.29 -11.22 -14.51
C PHE A 110 4.87 -12.59 -14.16
N LEU A 111 6.18 -12.80 -14.37
CA LEU A 111 6.90 -14.01 -13.94
C LEU A 111 7.11 -14.02 -12.42
N SER A 112 7.52 -12.89 -11.82
CA SER A 112 7.63 -12.76 -10.35
C SER A 112 6.31 -13.12 -9.65
N ASN A 113 5.22 -12.48 -10.05
CA ASN A 113 3.88 -12.74 -9.52
C ASN A 113 3.46 -14.22 -9.67
N LYS A 114 3.88 -14.88 -10.77
CA LYS A 114 3.58 -16.29 -11.01
C LYS A 114 4.42 -17.23 -10.12
N PHE A 115 5.72 -16.96 -9.94
CA PHE A 115 6.55 -17.67 -8.95
C PHE A 115 5.97 -17.52 -7.53
N VAL A 116 5.62 -16.28 -7.15
CA VAL A 116 4.96 -15.95 -5.88
C VAL A 116 3.68 -16.77 -5.69
N LYS A 117 2.82 -16.87 -6.71
CA LYS A 117 1.59 -17.69 -6.63
C LYS A 117 1.87 -19.18 -6.43
N VAL A 118 2.83 -19.76 -7.16
CA VAL A 118 3.19 -21.19 -7.00
C VAL A 118 3.77 -21.45 -5.59
N ILE A 119 4.63 -20.57 -5.08
CA ILE A 119 5.19 -20.67 -3.72
C ILE A 119 4.07 -20.57 -2.66
N THR A 120 3.12 -19.65 -2.84
CA THR A 120 1.95 -19.54 -1.96
C THR A 120 1.04 -20.76 -2.03
N PHE A 121 0.87 -21.38 -3.21
CA PHE A 121 0.10 -22.63 -3.36
C PHE A 121 0.76 -23.81 -2.62
N ILE A 122 2.09 -23.85 -2.56
CA ILE A 122 2.83 -24.80 -1.71
C ILE A 122 2.57 -24.49 -0.24
N GLY A 123 2.68 -23.22 0.18
CA GLY A 123 2.36 -22.79 1.56
C GLY A 123 0.93 -23.17 1.99
N ARG A 124 -0.06 -22.91 1.14
CA ARG A 124 -1.48 -23.27 1.30
C ARG A 124 -1.69 -24.78 1.51
N SER A 125 -0.81 -25.62 0.96
CA SER A 125 -0.83 -27.08 1.13
C SER A 125 -0.08 -27.54 2.38
N ASP A 126 1.14 -27.05 2.61
CA ASP A 126 2.11 -27.62 3.57
C ASP A 126 2.19 -26.90 4.93
N TRP A 127 1.82 -25.62 5.04
CA TRP A 127 1.90 -24.86 6.30
C TRP A 127 0.79 -25.29 7.28
N PRO A 128 1.05 -25.45 8.59
CA PRO A 128 2.30 -25.15 9.30
C PRO A 128 3.22 -26.35 9.53
N HIS A 129 2.82 -27.58 9.17
CA HIS A 129 3.55 -28.79 9.58
C HIS A 129 4.72 -29.15 8.66
N GLU A 130 4.48 -29.20 7.36
CA GLU A 130 5.48 -29.58 6.35
C GLU A 130 6.29 -28.36 5.88
N TYR A 131 5.75 -27.15 6.05
CA TYR A 131 6.41 -25.87 5.76
C TYR A 131 6.23 -24.85 6.90
N PRO A 132 6.83 -25.06 8.09
CA PRO A 132 6.64 -24.19 9.26
C PRO A 132 7.11 -22.75 9.02
N ASP A 133 8.28 -22.55 8.40
CA ASP A 133 8.87 -21.23 8.18
C ASP A 133 8.19 -20.38 7.08
N PHE A 134 7.07 -20.82 6.48
CA PHE A 134 6.42 -20.10 5.38
C PHE A 134 6.14 -18.62 5.71
N ILE A 135 5.39 -18.35 6.77
CA ILE A 135 5.08 -16.97 7.19
C ILE A 135 6.33 -16.24 7.73
N ARG A 136 7.23 -16.96 8.41
CA ARG A 136 8.49 -16.41 8.91
C ARG A 136 9.37 -15.87 7.77
N ASN A 137 9.43 -16.59 6.66
CA ASN A 137 10.15 -16.17 5.45
C ASN A 137 9.53 -14.92 4.85
N ILE A 138 8.19 -14.83 4.74
CA ILE A 138 7.50 -13.61 4.28
C ILE A 138 7.85 -12.41 5.18
N LEU A 139 7.75 -12.58 6.51
CA LEU A 139 8.11 -11.55 7.49
C LEU A 139 9.59 -11.15 7.45
N GLN A 140 10.49 -12.05 7.05
CA GLN A 140 11.91 -11.75 6.83
C GLN A 140 12.13 -10.96 5.53
N LEU A 141 11.47 -11.35 4.43
CA LEU A 141 11.56 -10.65 3.15
C LEU A 141 11.04 -9.21 3.23
N LEU A 142 9.95 -8.98 3.98
CA LEU A 142 9.40 -7.65 4.29
C LEU A 142 10.38 -6.72 5.05
N ARG A 143 11.41 -7.28 5.71
CA ARG A 143 12.44 -6.52 6.45
C ARG A 143 13.72 -6.29 5.65
N GLY A 144 13.94 -7.05 4.57
CA GLY A 144 15.08 -6.88 3.67
C GLY A 144 14.83 -5.76 2.65
N GLN A 145 15.78 -4.83 2.51
CA GLN A 145 15.57 -3.63 1.67
C GLN A 145 15.33 -3.94 0.19
N GLU A 146 15.98 -4.98 -0.35
CA GLU A 146 15.82 -5.42 -1.74
C GLU A 146 14.61 -6.34 -1.90
N THR A 147 14.39 -7.22 -0.91
CA THR A 147 13.32 -8.22 -0.94
C THR A 147 11.94 -7.72 -0.55
N VAL A 148 11.79 -6.51 -0.02
CA VAL A 148 10.52 -6.00 0.53
C VAL A 148 9.37 -6.07 -0.46
N VAL A 149 9.60 -5.77 -1.74
CA VAL A 149 8.57 -5.86 -2.79
C VAL A 149 8.12 -7.31 -3.02
N VAL A 150 9.06 -8.27 -3.02
CA VAL A 150 8.74 -9.72 -3.12
C VAL A 150 8.02 -10.20 -1.85
N GLY A 151 8.39 -9.68 -0.68
CA GLY A 151 7.71 -9.94 0.59
C GLY A 151 6.26 -9.42 0.60
N LEU A 152 6.01 -8.24 0.02
CA LEU A 152 4.67 -7.68 -0.15
C LEU A 152 3.85 -8.47 -1.17
N GLN A 153 4.42 -8.88 -2.30
CA GLN A 153 3.78 -9.77 -3.27
C GLN A 153 3.37 -11.11 -2.62
N LEU A 154 4.27 -11.74 -1.86
CA LEU A 154 3.97 -12.97 -1.10
C LEU A 154 2.90 -12.75 -0.03
N LEU A 155 2.95 -11.65 0.73
CA LEU A 155 1.94 -11.38 1.75
C LEU A 155 0.55 -11.15 1.13
N GLN A 156 0.48 -10.40 0.03
CA GLN A 156 -0.77 -10.15 -0.71
C GLN A 156 -1.39 -11.48 -1.17
N THR A 157 -0.64 -12.29 -1.92
CA THR A 157 -1.17 -13.56 -2.44
C THR A 157 -1.44 -14.57 -1.32
N ALA A 158 -0.67 -14.57 -0.22
CA ALA A 158 -0.97 -15.41 0.95
C ALA A 158 -2.25 -14.96 1.67
N SER A 159 -2.52 -13.66 1.78
CA SER A 159 -3.77 -13.11 2.30
C SER A 159 -4.97 -13.54 1.43
N GLU A 160 -4.81 -13.52 0.10
CA GLU A 160 -5.81 -13.96 -0.88
C GLU A 160 -6.10 -15.47 -0.85
N GLU A 161 -5.06 -16.32 -0.73
CA GLU A 161 -5.20 -17.79 -0.87
C GLU A 161 -5.31 -18.56 0.47
N LEU A 162 -4.97 -17.94 1.61
CA LEU A 162 -5.08 -18.57 2.94
C LEU A 162 -6.07 -17.84 3.86
N GLY A 163 -6.21 -16.52 3.73
CA GLY A 163 -7.15 -15.71 4.53
C GLY A 163 -8.58 -15.75 3.97
N SER A 164 -8.75 -15.38 2.70
CA SER A 164 -10.05 -15.37 2.02
C SER A 164 -10.02 -16.10 0.65
N PRO A 165 -9.68 -17.41 0.62
CA PRO A 165 -9.54 -18.17 -0.61
C PRO A 165 -10.80 -18.16 -1.47
N ARG A 166 -10.68 -17.59 -2.68
CA ARG A 166 -11.73 -17.50 -3.72
C ARG A 166 -12.04 -18.85 -4.40
N SER A 167 -11.53 -19.96 -3.87
CA SER A 167 -11.57 -21.27 -4.50
C SER A 167 -12.18 -22.32 -3.56
N ASP A 168 -13.15 -23.07 -4.09
CA ASP A 168 -13.80 -24.18 -3.40
C ASP A 168 -12.94 -25.45 -3.34
N LEU A 169 -11.75 -25.45 -3.97
CA LEU A 169 -10.80 -26.57 -3.97
C LEU A 169 -10.26 -26.91 -2.56
N LEU A 170 -10.38 -26.00 -1.59
CA LEU A 170 -10.07 -26.28 -0.18
C LEU A 170 -11.30 -26.81 0.57
N THR A 171 -11.09 -27.90 1.32
CA THR A 171 -12.08 -28.40 2.28
C THR A 171 -12.36 -27.35 3.37
N THR A 172 -13.58 -27.32 3.90
CA THR A 172 -14.01 -26.34 4.91
C THR A 172 -13.08 -26.32 6.12
N THR A 173 -12.76 -27.49 6.67
CA THR A 173 -11.83 -27.64 7.80
C THR A 173 -10.43 -27.10 7.50
N ARG A 174 -9.90 -27.27 6.28
CA ARG A 174 -8.59 -26.71 5.90
C ARG A 174 -8.65 -25.18 5.76
N ARG A 175 -9.73 -24.64 5.20
CA ARG A 175 -10.00 -23.20 5.10
C ARG A 175 -10.11 -22.55 6.49
N GLU A 176 -10.86 -23.15 7.41
CA GLU A 176 -10.98 -22.72 8.81
C GLU A 176 -9.64 -22.77 9.56
N THR A 177 -8.86 -23.83 9.36
CA THR A 177 -7.51 -23.98 9.95
C THR A 177 -6.56 -22.89 9.44
N LEU A 178 -6.52 -22.66 8.12
CA LEU A 178 -5.67 -21.63 7.51
C LEU A 178 -6.06 -20.23 7.98
N LEU A 179 -7.36 -19.90 7.98
CA LEU A 179 -7.88 -18.63 8.49
C LEU A 179 -7.54 -18.44 9.98
N SER A 180 -7.68 -19.47 10.81
CA SER A 180 -7.33 -19.42 12.24
C SER A 180 -5.85 -19.14 12.48
N LEU A 181 -4.96 -19.77 11.70
CA LEU A 181 -3.51 -19.55 11.79
C LEU A 181 -3.13 -18.16 11.23
N MET A 182 -3.67 -17.75 10.08
CA MET A 182 -3.46 -16.41 9.52
C MET A 182 -3.96 -15.32 10.46
N THR A 183 -5.02 -15.60 11.23
CA THR A 183 -5.56 -14.68 12.24
C THR A 183 -4.61 -14.47 13.43
N GLN A 184 -3.79 -15.46 13.79
CA GLN A 184 -2.80 -15.32 14.86
C GLN A 184 -1.63 -14.40 14.47
N GLU A 185 -1.31 -14.31 13.17
CA GLU A 185 -0.20 -13.50 12.64
C GLU A 185 -0.58 -12.06 12.27
N ILE A 186 -1.88 -11.69 12.31
CA ILE A 186 -2.35 -10.32 12.02
C ILE A 186 -1.55 -9.24 12.78
N PRO A 187 -1.30 -9.32 14.10
CA PRO A 187 -0.57 -8.27 14.81
C PRO A 187 0.84 -8.08 14.26
N THR A 188 1.49 -9.17 13.85
CA THR A 188 2.83 -9.18 13.23
C THR A 188 2.80 -8.55 11.83
N PHE A 189 1.79 -8.86 11.02
CA PHE A 189 1.61 -8.25 9.70
C PHE A 189 1.32 -6.75 9.79
N LEU A 190 0.33 -6.35 10.60
CA LEU A 190 -0.08 -4.95 10.74
C LEU A 190 1.07 -4.09 11.27
N SER A 191 1.76 -4.53 12.33
CA SER A 191 2.92 -3.79 12.87
C SER A 191 4.06 -3.65 11.85
N THR A 192 4.31 -4.68 11.03
CA THR A 192 5.31 -4.64 9.96
C THR A 192 4.91 -3.66 8.85
N LEU A 193 3.68 -3.76 8.31
CA LEU A 193 3.19 -2.89 7.23
C LEU A 193 3.09 -1.42 7.65
N ILE A 194 2.60 -1.16 8.86
CA ILE A 194 2.51 0.20 9.42
C ILE A 194 3.90 0.77 9.72
N SER A 195 4.86 -0.06 10.14
CA SER A 195 6.26 0.37 10.30
C SER A 195 6.90 0.71 8.94
N LEU A 196 6.66 -0.08 7.89
CA LEU A 196 7.12 0.22 6.53
C LEU A 196 6.55 1.56 6.03
N LEU A 197 5.23 1.74 6.07
CA LEU A 197 4.56 2.98 5.64
C LEU A 197 5.07 4.22 6.40
N ASN A 198 5.21 4.15 7.73
CA ASN A 198 5.77 5.26 8.52
C ASN A 198 7.25 5.51 8.18
N SER A 199 8.03 4.48 7.87
CA SER A 199 9.43 4.66 7.46
C SER A 199 9.58 5.36 6.11
N VAL A 200 8.60 5.24 5.21
CA VAL A 200 8.57 6.01 3.95
C VAL A 200 8.11 7.45 4.20
N ALA A 201 7.05 7.64 5.00
CA ALA A 201 6.54 8.97 5.37
C ALA A 201 7.62 9.83 6.04
N GLU A 202 8.40 9.27 6.97
CA GLU A 202 9.45 10.02 7.66
C GLU A 202 10.65 10.36 6.76
N LYS A 203 11.04 9.46 5.84
CA LYS A 203 12.03 9.76 4.79
C LYS A 203 11.59 10.93 3.91
N GLN A 204 10.31 11.00 3.54
CA GLN A 204 9.78 12.12 2.75
C GLN A 204 9.83 13.43 3.53
N ARG A 205 9.37 13.46 4.78
CA ARG A 205 9.48 14.64 5.67
C ARG A 205 10.92 15.16 5.78
N HIS A 206 11.90 14.27 5.97
CA HIS A 206 13.31 14.66 6.05
C HIS A 206 13.91 15.11 4.70
N THR A 207 13.39 14.65 3.57
CA THR A 207 13.85 15.06 2.23
C THR A 207 13.34 16.44 1.83
N ILE A 208 12.17 16.84 2.36
CA ILE A 208 11.48 18.11 2.05
C ILE A 208 11.82 19.21 3.08
N ALA A 209 12.41 18.85 4.23
CA ALA A 209 12.85 19.81 5.25
C ALA A 209 14.03 20.68 4.75
N PRO A 210 13.90 22.03 4.74
CA PRO A 210 15.01 22.90 4.36
C PRO A 210 16.15 22.79 5.38
N THR A 211 17.39 22.69 4.90
CA THR A 211 18.58 22.69 5.77
C THR A 211 18.63 23.96 6.62
N PRO A 212 18.89 23.86 7.94
CA PRO A 212 18.92 25.04 8.80
C PRO A 212 20.07 25.97 8.38
N PRO A 213 19.84 27.30 8.35
CA PRO A 213 20.89 28.25 7.98
C PRO A 213 22.04 28.20 9.00
N PRO A 214 23.31 28.36 8.57
CA PRO A 214 24.45 28.31 9.46
C PRO A 214 24.35 29.42 10.52
N SER A 215 24.48 29.05 11.79
CA SER A 215 24.44 30.00 12.90
C SER A 215 25.58 31.03 12.78
N PRO A 216 25.33 32.33 13.04
CA PRO A 216 26.34 33.36 12.83
C PRO A 216 27.50 33.23 13.83
N GLY A 217 28.66 32.79 13.33
CA GLY A 217 29.90 32.70 14.12
C GLY A 217 30.42 34.08 14.54
N GLY A 218 30.57 34.30 15.83
CA GLY A 218 31.04 35.58 16.39
C GLY A 218 32.56 35.76 16.31
N SER A 219 33.01 36.97 15.98
CA SER A 219 34.39 37.46 16.13
C SER A 219 34.38 39.03 16.18
N PRO A 220 35.50 39.77 16.37
CA PRO A 220 35.68 40.52 17.62
C PRO A 220 35.82 42.06 17.48
N LEU A 221 35.98 42.74 18.62
CA LEU A 221 36.08 44.21 18.75
C LEU A 221 37.38 44.82 18.18
N ARG A 222 37.33 46.07 17.65
CA ARG A 222 37.92 47.29 18.28
C ARG A 222 38.05 48.54 17.37
N HIS A 223 37.52 49.68 17.87
CA HIS A 223 37.96 51.10 17.70
C HIS A 223 38.05 51.72 16.27
N THR A 224 38.08 53.05 16.00
CA THR A 224 38.25 54.30 16.80
C THR A 224 37.25 55.44 16.44
N THR A 225 37.21 56.48 17.29
CA THR A 225 36.40 57.74 17.36
C THR A 225 36.89 58.92 16.46
N PRO A 226 36.32 60.17 16.49
CA PRO A 226 34.91 60.69 16.47
C PRO A 226 34.73 61.97 15.57
N LEU A 227 33.60 62.73 15.65
CA LEU A 227 33.53 64.21 15.93
C LEU A 227 32.12 64.90 15.76
N ILE A 228 31.85 65.89 16.64
CA ILE A 228 31.00 67.13 16.54
C ILE A 228 29.47 67.09 16.23
N ARG A 229 28.68 66.90 17.31
CA ARG A 229 27.65 67.78 17.94
C ARG A 229 27.01 69.00 17.20
N VAL A 230 25.67 68.97 17.01
CA VAL A 230 24.69 70.08 16.79
C VAL A 230 23.28 69.58 17.25
N VAL A 231 22.36 70.15 18.06
CA VAL A 231 22.17 71.41 18.86
C VAL A 231 21.52 72.60 18.08
N THR A 232 20.32 73.16 18.34
CA THR A 232 19.29 73.12 19.45
C THR A 232 17.85 73.44 18.91
N PRO A 233 16.75 73.27 19.70
CA PRO A 233 15.33 73.63 19.36
C PRO A 233 14.97 75.07 19.86
N PRO A 234 13.72 75.54 20.23
CA PRO A 234 12.34 74.96 20.27
C PRO A 234 11.13 75.92 19.95
N ARG A 235 9.89 75.47 20.26
CA ARG A 235 8.67 76.17 20.82
C ARG A 235 7.29 76.04 20.08
N PRO A 236 6.13 76.23 20.78
CA PRO A 236 4.80 75.75 20.33
C PRO A 236 3.61 76.76 20.42
N SER A 237 2.39 76.34 20.02
CA SER A 237 1.10 76.98 20.40
C SER A 237 -0.13 76.05 20.26
N HIS A 238 -1.17 76.25 21.09
CA HIS A 238 -2.51 75.60 21.04
C HIS A 238 -3.57 76.61 20.49
N PRO A 239 -4.92 76.42 20.59
CA PRO A 239 -5.82 75.24 20.44
C PRO A 239 -6.99 75.52 19.42
N HIS A 240 -8.09 74.72 19.51
CA HIS A 240 -9.53 75.03 19.23
C HIS A 240 -10.30 74.40 18.02
N LEU A 241 -11.55 74.03 18.34
CA LEU A 241 -12.79 73.93 17.54
C LEU A 241 -13.05 72.77 16.54
N SER A 242 -13.90 71.84 17.00
CA SER A 242 -14.91 71.07 16.22
C SER A 242 -16.23 71.88 16.09
N PRO A 243 -17.23 71.57 15.22
CA PRO A 243 -18.09 70.36 15.37
C PRO A 243 -18.73 69.76 14.08
N PHE A 244 -19.46 68.64 14.27
CA PHE A 244 -20.29 67.87 13.29
C PHE A 244 -19.50 67.14 12.18
N THR A 245 -19.90 65.94 11.71
CA THR A 245 -21.24 65.29 11.67
C THR A 245 -21.37 63.95 12.44
N THR A 246 -22.44 63.19 12.18
CA THR A 246 -23.04 62.13 13.01
C THR A 246 -22.40 60.73 12.92
N PRO A 247 -22.61 59.86 13.94
CA PRO A 247 -22.01 58.53 14.00
C PRO A 247 -22.85 57.43 13.33
N THR A 248 -22.19 56.54 12.59
CA THR A 248 -22.75 55.23 12.19
C THR A 248 -22.40 54.19 13.25
N GLN A 249 -23.40 53.49 13.79
CA GLN A 249 -23.16 52.43 14.77
C GLN A 249 -22.68 51.15 14.08
N SER A 250 -21.56 50.59 14.54
CA SER A 250 -21.19 49.19 14.27
C SER A 250 -20.68 48.57 15.57
N LEU A 251 -21.59 47.95 16.31
CA LEU A 251 -21.31 47.22 17.54
C LEU A 251 -21.02 45.75 17.22
N LEU A 252 -19.76 45.42 16.91
CA LEU A 252 -19.15 44.14 17.31
C LEU A 252 -17.62 44.19 17.11
N ALA A 253 -16.88 44.53 18.17
CA ALA A 253 -15.42 44.45 18.19
C ALA A 253 -14.96 43.68 19.42
N LYS A 254 -14.06 42.71 19.20
CA LYS A 254 -13.35 41.91 20.23
C LYS A 254 -14.22 40.96 21.07
N SER A 255 -14.59 39.82 20.49
CA SER A 255 -14.54 38.55 21.22
C SER A 255 -13.09 38.01 21.15
N PRO A 256 -12.53 37.42 22.23
CA PRO A 256 -11.17 36.88 22.19
C PRO A 256 -11.10 35.60 21.35
N SER A 257 -10.00 35.43 20.63
CA SER A 257 -9.70 34.21 19.87
C SER A 257 -9.52 33.02 20.81
N SER A 258 -10.31 31.97 20.61
CA SER A 258 -10.02 30.66 21.19
C SER A 258 -8.72 30.08 20.61
N PRO A 259 -8.01 29.23 21.36
CA PRO A 259 -6.87 28.50 20.82
C PRO A 259 -7.38 27.40 19.88
N HIS A 260 -7.53 27.71 18.59
CA HIS A 260 -7.55 26.66 17.57
C HIS A 260 -6.26 25.84 17.71
N PRO A 261 -6.32 24.50 17.78
CA PRO A 261 -5.12 23.70 17.58
C PRO A 261 -4.60 24.02 16.18
N GLN A 262 -3.37 24.55 16.10
CA GLN A 262 -2.74 24.82 14.82
C GLN A 262 -2.56 23.48 14.09
N VAL A 263 -3.34 23.26 13.04
CA VAL A 263 -3.11 22.18 12.09
C VAL A 263 -1.68 22.41 11.55
N PRO A 264 -0.75 21.45 11.71
CA PRO A 264 0.61 21.63 11.23
C PRO A 264 0.58 21.84 9.72
N ALA A 265 1.28 22.87 9.23
CA ALA A 265 1.28 23.20 7.81
C ALA A 265 1.74 21.99 6.97
N TYR A 266 0.88 21.56 6.05
CA TYR A 266 1.14 20.38 5.23
C TYR A 266 2.07 20.77 4.08
N GLN A 267 3.33 20.30 4.15
CA GLN A 267 4.25 20.42 3.01
C GLN A 267 3.80 19.48 1.89
N PRO A 268 3.78 19.93 0.63
CA PRO A 268 3.31 19.11 -0.49
C PRO A 268 4.17 17.87 -0.70
N PHE A 269 3.54 16.78 -1.13
CA PHE A 269 4.18 15.49 -1.34
C PHE A 269 5.14 15.55 -2.53
N GLY A 270 6.45 15.51 -2.23
CA GLY A 270 7.50 15.54 -3.24
C GLY A 270 7.55 14.28 -4.12
N PRO A 271 8.32 14.30 -5.22
CA PRO A 271 8.49 13.15 -6.10
C PRO A 271 9.09 11.96 -5.34
N LEU A 272 8.31 10.88 -5.25
CA LEU A 272 8.67 9.66 -4.55
C LEU A 272 9.64 8.82 -5.39
N ASP A 273 10.62 8.18 -4.75
CA ASP A 273 11.40 7.11 -5.39
C ASP A 273 10.44 5.99 -5.85
N PRO A 274 10.41 5.58 -7.14
CA PRO A 274 9.52 4.53 -7.63
C PRO A 274 9.58 3.21 -6.84
N ARG A 275 10.70 2.91 -6.18
CA ARG A 275 10.84 1.76 -5.27
C ARG A 275 10.09 1.96 -3.95
N LEU A 276 10.06 3.18 -3.42
CA LEU A 276 9.27 3.54 -2.25
C LEU A 276 7.78 3.65 -2.60
N GLU A 277 7.44 4.04 -3.83
CA GLU A 277 6.08 3.95 -4.37
C GLU A 277 5.59 2.49 -4.38
N GLU A 278 6.34 1.57 -4.99
CA GLU A 278 5.95 0.14 -5.05
C GLU A 278 5.81 -0.48 -3.65
N VAL A 279 6.61 -0.04 -2.68
CA VAL A 279 6.44 -0.42 -1.25
C VAL A 279 5.16 0.16 -0.65
N CYS A 280 4.86 1.45 -0.85
CA CYS A 280 3.63 2.06 -0.33
C CYS A 280 2.36 1.46 -0.96
N VAL A 281 2.35 1.28 -2.29
CA VAL A 281 1.27 0.60 -3.03
C VAL A 281 1.06 -0.80 -2.47
N GLY A 282 2.11 -1.61 -2.40
CA GLY A 282 2.02 -2.98 -1.87
C GLY A 282 1.55 -3.04 -0.41
N CYS A 283 1.99 -2.10 0.44
CA CYS A 283 1.54 -2.04 1.84
C CYS A 283 0.05 -1.68 1.95
N LEU A 284 -0.43 -0.69 1.19
CA LEU A 284 -1.84 -0.27 1.24
C LEU A 284 -2.77 -1.34 0.66
N SER A 285 -2.39 -2.00 -0.45
CA SER A 285 -3.12 -3.16 -0.98
C SER A 285 -3.17 -4.32 0.04
N CYS A 286 -2.05 -4.63 0.71
CA CYS A 286 -2.03 -5.64 1.77
C CYS A 286 -2.96 -5.28 2.93
N LEU A 287 -2.95 -4.02 3.40
CA LEU A 287 -3.82 -3.58 4.49
C LEU A 287 -5.31 -3.67 4.12
N SER A 288 -5.70 -3.15 2.95
CA SER A 288 -7.07 -3.27 2.43
C SER A 288 -7.52 -4.74 2.36
N HIS A 289 -6.69 -5.62 1.78
CA HIS A 289 -7.06 -7.03 1.66
C HIS A 289 -7.11 -7.76 3.02
N LEU A 290 -6.19 -7.46 3.96
CA LEU A 290 -6.26 -7.97 5.34
C LEU A 290 -7.57 -7.54 6.02
N PHE A 291 -7.96 -6.27 5.87
CA PHE A 291 -9.20 -5.76 6.45
C PHE A 291 -10.43 -6.48 5.89
N SER A 292 -10.39 -6.91 4.62
CA SER A 292 -11.48 -7.64 3.94
C SER A 292 -11.86 -8.98 4.59
N TRP A 293 -11.01 -9.58 5.44
CA TRP A 293 -11.37 -10.80 6.19
C TRP A 293 -11.05 -10.78 7.70
N MET A 294 -10.11 -9.95 8.17
CA MET A 294 -9.63 -10.03 9.55
C MET A 294 -10.61 -9.54 10.63
N PRO A 295 -10.55 -10.05 11.88
CA PRO A 295 -11.28 -9.51 13.03
C PRO A 295 -10.72 -8.12 13.43
N LEU A 296 -11.38 -7.05 12.98
CA LEU A 296 -10.90 -5.68 13.14
C LEU A 296 -10.83 -5.22 14.61
N SER A 297 -11.80 -5.62 15.44
CA SER A 297 -12.05 -5.05 16.77
C SER A 297 -10.97 -5.30 17.83
N SER A 298 -10.06 -6.25 17.58
CA SER A 298 -8.90 -6.55 18.42
C SER A 298 -7.56 -6.10 17.81
N ASN A 299 -7.56 -5.61 16.57
CA ASN A 299 -6.33 -5.44 15.77
C ASN A 299 -6.13 -4.01 15.23
N ILE A 300 -7.19 -3.22 15.07
CA ILE A 300 -7.08 -1.81 14.66
C ILE A 300 -6.75 -0.94 15.89
N THR A 301 -5.60 -0.27 15.84
CA THR A 301 -5.17 0.68 16.88
C THR A 301 -5.27 2.13 16.40
N PRO A 302 -5.21 3.13 17.31
CA PRO A 302 -5.18 4.54 16.92
C PRO A 302 -4.01 4.93 16.00
N GLN A 303 -2.91 4.17 15.99
CA GLN A 303 -1.74 4.36 15.12
C GLN A 303 -1.98 3.81 13.70
N VAL A 304 -2.70 2.69 13.58
CA VAL A 304 -3.14 2.14 12.29
C VAL A 304 -4.00 3.20 11.57
N LEU A 305 -4.95 3.80 12.29
CA LEU A 305 -5.77 4.88 11.76
C LEU A 305 -4.95 6.11 11.34
N ASP A 306 -4.07 6.65 12.21
CA ASP A 306 -3.29 7.85 11.85
C ASP A 306 -2.44 7.63 10.59
N THR A 307 -1.85 6.45 10.44
CA THR A 307 -1.04 6.11 9.27
C THR A 307 -1.90 6.08 8.01
N ILE A 308 -3.04 5.40 8.04
CA ILE A 308 -3.95 5.28 6.89
C ILE A 308 -4.55 6.63 6.52
N PHE A 309 -5.04 7.40 7.50
CA PHE A 309 -5.59 8.73 7.23
C PHE A 309 -4.53 9.73 6.78
N TYR A 310 -3.26 9.59 7.18
CA TYR A 310 -2.16 10.37 6.60
C TYR A 310 -1.98 10.08 5.11
N PHE A 311 -1.93 8.80 4.70
CA PHE A 311 -1.82 8.44 3.28
C PHE A 311 -3.09 8.80 2.48
N ALA A 312 -4.29 8.64 3.05
CA ALA A 312 -5.54 9.12 2.45
C ALA A 312 -5.52 10.66 2.29
N SER A 313 -4.88 11.36 3.23
CA SER A 313 -4.63 12.80 3.15
C SER A 313 -3.48 13.21 2.21
N LEU A 314 -2.97 12.34 1.35
CA LEU A 314 -2.19 12.75 0.18
C LEU A 314 -3.10 13.06 -1.02
N GLY A 315 -4.24 12.37 -1.16
CA GLY A 315 -5.03 12.42 -2.39
C GLY A 315 -5.80 13.73 -2.68
N CYS A 316 -5.88 14.69 -1.74
CA CYS A 316 -6.46 16.01 -2.03
C CYS A 316 -5.41 17.03 -2.53
N GLU A 317 -4.14 16.63 -2.67
CA GLU A 317 -3.11 17.49 -3.25
C GLU A 317 -3.28 17.45 -4.78
N SER A 318 -3.38 18.63 -5.40
CA SER A 318 -3.63 18.76 -6.84
C SER A 318 -2.37 18.49 -7.64
N ALA A 319 -2.40 17.50 -8.54
CA ALA A 319 -1.29 17.19 -9.42
C ALA A 319 -1.16 18.26 -10.53
N GLU A 320 -0.33 19.28 -10.30
CA GLU A 320 0.10 20.23 -11.34
C GLU A 320 1.19 19.62 -12.26
N ASP A 321 1.89 18.57 -11.80
CA ASP A 321 2.99 17.90 -12.50
C ASP A 321 2.74 16.41 -12.80
N SER A 322 3.50 15.85 -13.74
CA SER A 322 3.17 14.65 -14.54
C SER A 322 3.20 13.27 -13.84
N SER A 323 3.26 13.20 -12.51
CA SER A 323 3.21 11.93 -11.75
C SER A 323 2.30 12.04 -10.51
N ASP A 324 1.03 11.66 -10.67
CA ASP A 324 0.00 11.70 -9.62
C ASP A 324 0.13 10.52 -8.61
N VAL A 325 1.32 10.40 -8.01
CA VAL A 325 1.63 9.39 -6.99
C VAL A 325 0.86 9.67 -5.70
N ALA A 326 0.66 10.94 -5.35
CA ALA A 326 -0.12 11.37 -4.19
C ALA A 326 -1.59 10.94 -4.29
N GLY A 327 -2.23 11.12 -5.46
CA GLY A 327 -3.59 10.68 -5.71
C GLY A 327 -3.73 9.16 -5.88
N LEU A 328 -2.72 8.47 -6.40
CA LEU A 328 -2.68 7.00 -6.40
C LEU A 328 -2.63 6.44 -4.97
N LEU A 329 -1.65 6.86 -4.16
CA LEU A 329 -1.51 6.42 -2.77
C LEU A 329 -2.71 6.84 -1.91
N GLY A 330 -3.25 8.05 -2.15
CA GLY A 330 -4.50 8.51 -1.55
C GLY A 330 -5.67 7.58 -1.86
N SER A 331 -5.82 7.11 -3.11
CA SER A 331 -6.90 6.20 -3.48
C SER A 331 -6.79 4.82 -2.79
N LEU A 332 -5.59 4.24 -2.73
CA LEU A 332 -5.35 2.96 -2.05
C LEU A 332 -5.51 3.04 -0.52
N ALA A 333 -5.22 4.19 0.07
CA ALA A 333 -5.52 4.46 1.48
C ALA A 333 -7.02 4.66 1.72
N MET A 334 -7.75 5.25 0.77
CA MET A 334 -9.21 5.33 0.85
C MET A 334 -9.89 3.96 0.76
N ASP A 335 -9.37 3.01 -0.01
CA ASP A 335 -9.83 1.61 0.03
C ASP A 335 -9.76 1.03 1.45
N CYS A 336 -8.66 1.31 2.17
CA CYS A 336 -8.48 0.89 3.56
C CYS A 336 -9.51 1.56 4.49
N VAL A 337 -9.81 2.85 4.31
CA VAL A 337 -10.82 3.58 5.11
C VAL A 337 -12.23 3.06 4.82
N ILE A 338 -12.57 2.81 3.55
CA ILE A 338 -13.86 2.28 3.12
C ILE A 338 -14.10 0.91 3.77
N GLU A 339 -13.14 -0.02 3.71
CA GLU A 339 -13.32 -1.36 4.27
C GLU A 339 -13.54 -1.33 5.81
N LEU A 340 -12.80 -0.46 6.53
CA LEU A 340 -13.01 -0.25 7.97
C LEU A 340 -14.41 0.27 8.30
N LEU A 341 -14.95 1.19 7.49
CA LEU A 341 -16.29 1.73 7.64
C LEU A 341 -17.36 0.69 7.25
N VAL A 342 -17.20 0.02 6.11
CA VAL A 342 -18.13 -0.98 5.57
C VAL A 342 -18.34 -2.16 6.52
N LYS A 343 -17.31 -2.53 7.29
CA LYS A 343 -17.40 -3.62 8.27
C LYS A 343 -17.98 -3.28 9.63
N ASN A 344 -18.36 -2.01 9.89
CA ASN A 344 -18.66 -1.54 11.25
C ASN A 344 -17.53 -1.92 12.21
N CYS A 345 -16.32 -1.40 11.97
CA CYS A 345 -15.22 -1.58 12.92
C CYS A 345 -15.62 -1.00 14.28
N VAL A 346 -15.83 -1.86 15.29
CA VAL A 346 -16.09 -1.46 16.68
C VAL A 346 -15.02 -2.09 17.58
N PRO A 347 -13.88 -1.40 17.79
CA PRO A 347 -12.83 -1.89 18.69
C PRO A 347 -13.21 -1.81 20.16
N ARG A 348 -12.40 -2.50 20.98
CA ARG A 348 -12.57 -2.55 22.44
C ARG A 348 -12.49 -1.17 23.11
N GLU A 349 -11.78 -0.22 22.51
CA GLU A 349 -11.66 1.19 22.94
C GLU A 349 -12.71 2.06 22.24
N PHE A 350 -13.97 1.65 22.33
CA PHE A 350 -15.15 2.17 21.59
C PHE A 350 -15.15 3.69 21.35
N GLU A 351 -15.13 4.48 22.43
CA GLU A 351 -15.35 5.92 22.40
C GLU A 351 -14.17 6.67 21.76
N ALA A 352 -12.95 6.38 22.21
CA ALA A 352 -11.73 6.98 21.67
C ALA A 352 -11.50 6.62 20.20
N PHE A 353 -11.81 5.37 19.81
CA PHE A 353 -11.75 4.94 18.42
C PHE A 353 -12.78 5.67 17.54
N LEU A 354 -14.07 5.66 17.93
CA LEU A 354 -15.11 6.28 17.12
C LEU A 354 -14.92 7.80 17.01
N MET A 355 -14.60 8.48 18.11
CA MET A 355 -14.28 9.90 18.07
C MET A 355 -13.12 10.20 17.13
N LYS A 356 -12.05 9.39 17.14
CA LYS A 356 -10.92 9.57 16.23
C LYS A 356 -11.25 9.23 14.78
N LEU A 357 -12.02 8.17 14.54
CA LEU A 357 -12.48 7.79 13.20
C LEU A 357 -13.36 8.88 12.59
N PHE A 358 -14.31 9.43 13.36
CA PHE A 358 -15.16 10.55 12.93
C PHE A 358 -14.35 11.85 12.77
N ASP A 359 -13.46 12.20 13.69
CA ASP A 359 -12.59 13.38 13.60
C ASP A 359 -11.70 13.36 12.34
N LYS A 360 -11.04 12.23 12.06
CA LYS A 360 -10.23 12.08 10.83
C LYS A 360 -11.07 12.04 9.56
N SER A 361 -12.22 11.36 9.59
CA SER A 361 -13.16 11.33 8.46
C SER A 361 -13.74 12.72 8.17
N PHE A 362 -14.08 13.48 9.20
CA PHE A 362 -14.60 14.84 9.09
C PHE A 362 -13.51 15.82 8.67
N SER A 363 -12.27 15.68 9.16
CA SER A 363 -11.11 16.46 8.70
C SER A 363 -10.84 16.24 7.20
N LEU A 364 -10.95 15.00 6.73
CA LEU A 364 -10.78 14.67 5.31
C LEU A 364 -11.92 15.22 4.44
N LEU A 365 -13.17 15.09 4.90
CA LEU A 365 -14.35 15.75 4.32
C LEU A 365 -14.15 17.26 4.23
N GLN A 366 -13.84 17.92 5.34
CA GLN A 366 -13.61 19.37 5.42
C GLN A 366 -12.51 19.83 4.48
N ARG A 367 -11.48 19.02 4.24
CA ARG A 367 -10.43 19.35 3.26
C ARG A 367 -10.94 19.19 1.83
N LEU A 368 -11.58 18.06 1.51
CA LEU A 368 -12.16 17.77 0.18
C LEU A 368 -13.25 18.76 -0.27
N THR A 369 -14.13 19.19 0.64
CA THR A 369 -15.13 20.25 0.38
C THR A 369 -14.62 21.64 0.76
N GLY A 370 -13.33 21.75 1.04
CA GLY A 370 -12.71 22.90 1.66
C GLY A 370 -12.10 23.89 0.69
N VAL A 371 -11.47 24.88 1.29
CA VAL A 371 -10.70 25.92 0.63
C VAL A 371 -9.22 25.67 0.92
N THR A 372 -8.41 25.68 -0.13
CA THR A 372 -6.95 25.57 -0.06
C THR A 372 -6.32 26.70 0.75
N GLU A 373 -5.05 26.56 1.16
CA GLU A 373 -4.30 27.61 1.87
C GLU A 373 -4.23 28.97 1.12
N ARG A 374 -4.57 28.99 -0.18
CA ARG A 374 -4.60 30.20 -1.02
C ARG A 374 -5.96 30.90 -1.09
N GLY A 375 -7.03 30.32 -0.54
CA GLY A 375 -8.39 30.88 -0.63
C GLY A 375 -9.24 30.34 -1.79
N GLU A 376 -8.72 29.41 -2.61
CA GLU A 376 -9.44 28.77 -3.71
C GLU A 376 -10.02 27.40 -3.29
N PRO A 377 -11.23 27.01 -3.72
CA PRO A 377 -11.80 25.69 -3.44
C PRO A 377 -10.97 24.57 -4.09
N ILE A 378 -10.96 23.36 -3.50
CA ILE A 378 -10.29 22.22 -4.16
C ILE A 378 -11.00 21.91 -5.49
N ASN A 379 -10.28 22.11 -6.59
CA ASN A 379 -10.81 21.87 -7.92
C ASN A 379 -10.77 20.37 -8.25
N PHE A 380 -11.92 19.70 -8.12
CA PHE A 380 -12.08 18.26 -8.38
C PHE A 380 -11.57 17.80 -9.76
N PHE A 381 -11.48 18.68 -10.76
CA PHE A 381 -10.91 18.34 -12.07
C PHE A 381 -9.39 18.08 -12.05
N HIS A 382 -8.68 18.42 -10.97
CA HIS A 382 -7.23 18.20 -10.77
C HIS A 382 -6.92 17.13 -9.72
N LEU A 383 -7.92 16.34 -9.31
CA LEU A 383 -7.74 15.18 -8.42
C LEU A 383 -7.75 13.89 -9.23
N HIS A 384 -6.99 12.89 -8.78
CA HIS A 384 -6.95 11.56 -9.37
C HIS A 384 -8.36 10.95 -9.51
N GLU A 385 -8.74 10.50 -10.72
CA GLU A 385 -10.08 9.96 -11.00
C GLU A 385 -10.49 8.85 -10.01
N ARG A 386 -9.57 7.93 -9.69
CA ARG A 386 -9.82 6.89 -8.69
C ARG A 386 -10.01 7.47 -7.29
N TYR A 387 -9.28 8.52 -6.92
CA TYR A 387 -9.44 9.13 -5.59
C TYR A 387 -10.81 9.82 -5.47
N ILE A 388 -11.32 10.43 -6.53
CA ILE A 388 -12.69 10.98 -6.57
C ILE A 388 -13.72 9.85 -6.37
N TYR A 389 -13.59 8.75 -7.12
CA TYR A 389 -14.49 7.59 -7.02
C TYR A 389 -14.54 7.00 -5.60
N HIS A 390 -13.38 6.73 -5.00
CA HIS A 390 -13.31 6.18 -3.64
C HIS A 390 -13.71 7.22 -2.58
N SER A 391 -13.50 8.52 -2.81
CA SER A 391 -14.06 9.58 -1.95
C SER A 391 -15.59 9.59 -1.96
N ILE A 392 -16.22 9.41 -3.13
CA ILE A 392 -17.69 9.28 -3.24
C ILE A 392 -18.17 8.00 -2.52
N GLY A 393 -17.46 6.88 -2.66
CA GLY A 393 -17.74 5.64 -1.93
C GLY A 393 -17.66 5.83 -0.41
N PHE A 394 -16.59 6.45 0.08
CA PHE A 394 -16.42 6.85 1.47
C PHE A 394 -17.56 7.75 1.95
N TYR A 395 -17.93 8.79 1.21
CA TYR A 395 -19.03 9.68 1.60
C TYR A 395 -20.37 8.96 1.67
N ARG A 396 -20.65 8.05 0.73
CA ARG A 396 -21.86 7.24 0.77
C ARG A 396 -21.92 6.39 2.04
N VAL A 397 -20.85 5.62 2.32
CA VAL A 397 -20.79 4.76 3.51
C VAL A 397 -20.81 5.58 4.80
N ALA A 398 -20.16 6.75 4.82
CA ALA A 398 -20.19 7.67 5.93
C ALA A 398 -21.61 8.24 6.16
N CYS A 399 -22.33 8.68 5.14
CA CYS A 399 -23.71 9.17 5.28
C CYS A 399 -24.73 8.06 5.59
N GLU A 400 -24.48 6.82 5.15
CA GLU A 400 -25.31 5.65 5.53
C GLU A 400 -25.10 5.22 7.00
N ARG A 401 -24.01 5.63 7.66
CA ARG A 401 -23.60 5.13 9.01
C ARG A 401 -23.39 6.20 10.07
N CYS A 402 -23.14 7.44 9.69
CA CYS A 402 -23.26 8.61 10.54
C CYS A 402 -24.73 9.03 10.56
N PRO A 403 -25.48 8.82 11.66
CA PRO A 403 -26.81 9.41 11.79
C PRO A 403 -26.67 10.93 11.90
N PHE A 404 -26.71 11.63 10.76
CA PHE A 404 -26.65 13.08 10.69
C PHE A 404 -27.86 13.71 11.39
N SER A 405 -27.67 14.03 12.67
CA SER A 405 -28.38 15.06 13.43
C SER A 405 -29.92 15.08 13.31
N ALA A 406 -30.58 14.02 13.78
CA ALA A 406 -31.97 14.10 14.22
C ALA A 406 -32.11 14.14 15.76
N ASN A 407 -31.23 13.44 16.50
CA ASN A 407 -31.31 13.30 17.96
C ASN A 407 -29.93 13.33 18.63
N PHE A 408 -29.18 14.43 18.52
CA PHE A 408 -28.00 14.68 19.38
C PHE A 408 -28.37 15.43 20.68
N VAL A 409 -29.56 15.12 21.21
CA VAL A 409 -30.07 15.60 22.50
C VAL A 409 -30.52 14.39 23.30
N PHE A 410 -29.61 13.76 24.05
CA PHE A 410 -29.91 13.07 25.32
C PHE A 410 -28.67 12.61 26.13
N PHE A 411 -27.55 13.35 26.09
CA PHE A 411 -26.60 13.30 27.22
C PHE A 411 -27.14 14.16 28.37
N GLY A 412 -28.06 13.59 29.14
CA GLY A 412 -28.71 14.26 30.25
C GLY A 412 -27.77 14.45 31.44
N VAL A 413 -27.53 15.70 31.82
CA VAL A 413 -26.84 16.06 33.07
C VAL A 413 -27.70 17.07 33.83
N LYS A 414 -28.17 16.66 35.02
CA LYS A 414 -28.87 17.45 36.05
C LYS A 414 -30.27 18.00 35.70
N SER A 415 -31.28 17.31 36.22
CA SER A 415 -31.84 17.74 37.50
C SER A 415 -32.00 16.52 38.41
#